data_AF-A0A8I1TGW9-F1
#
_entry.id   AF-A0A8I1TGW9-F1
#
_cell.length_a   1.000
_cell.length_b   1.000
_cell.length_c   1.000
_cell.angle_alpha   90.00
_cell.angle_beta   90.00
_cell.angle_gamma   90.00
#
_symmetry.space_group_name_H-M   'P 1'
#
loop_
_entity.id
_entity.type
_entity.pdbx_description
1 polymer ?
#
loop_
_entity_poly.entity_id
_entity_poly.type
_entity_poly.pdbx_seq_one_letter_code
_entity_poly.pdbx_strand_id
1 'polypeptide(L)'
;MNAPTERLPGPAEAISLETIELELALQSQDTVQAGFEGAVRHALEKAGGTLLFHMRVDDGEGTRWTAAVSIGSGDERQFLIVTIPADGNVRIEPLDQSEEPVARIAPAFADVMEKLSRAA
;
A
#
# COMPACT_ATOMS: atom_id res chain seq x y z
N MET A 1 15.68 6.94 41.91
CA MET A 1 15.23 7.67 40.71
C MET A 1 15.68 6.84 39.51
N ASN A 2 14.79 6.00 38.97
CA ASN A 2 15.09 5.26 37.74
C ASN A 2 14.66 6.14 36.57
N ALA A 3 15.59 6.45 35.68
CA ALA A 3 15.29 7.13 34.42
C ALA A 3 14.32 6.26 33.61
N PRO A 4 13.34 6.83 32.89
CA PRO A 4 12.53 6.06 31.97
C PRO A 4 13.42 5.63 30.81
N THR A 5 13.59 4.33 30.63
CA THR A 5 14.19 3.78 29.42
C THR A 5 13.27 4.12 28.26
N GLU A 6 13.62 5.14 27.47
CA GLU A 6 13.05 5.34 26.14
C GLU A 6 13.26 4.03 25.37
N ARG A 7 12.19 3.27 25.16
CA ARG A 7 12.19 2.13 24.25
C ARG A 7 12.51 2.69 22.87
N LEU A 8 13.75 2.47 22.41
CA LEU A 8 14.05 2.57 20.99
C LEU A 8 13.13 1.58 20.27
N PRO A 9 12.41 2.00 19.21
CA PRO A 9 11.63 1.08 18.40
C PRO A 9 12.54 -0.02 17.87
N GLY A 10 12.11 -1.27 18.01
CA GLY A 10 12.85 -2.42 17.52
C GLY A 10 12.89 -2.43 15.99
N PRO A 11 13.79 -3.20 15.37
CA PRO A 11 13.95 -3.29 13.91
C PRO A 11 12.72 -3.82 13.13
N ALA A 12 11.57 -4.02 13.80
CA ALA A 12 10.27 -4.31 13.18
C ALA A 12 9.46 -3.06 12.80
N GLU A 13 9.91 -1.85 13.17
CA GLU A 13 9.23 -0.58 12.86
C GLU A 13 10.04 0.32 11.90
N ALA A 14 10.97 -0.25 11.14
CA ALA A 14 11.59 0.46 10.03
C ALA A 14 10.60 0.49 8.85
N ILE A 15 9.71 1.47 8.85
CA ILE A 15 8.91 1.80 7.67
C ILE A 15 9.91 2.16 6.56
N SER A 16 9.92 1.40 5.46
CA SER A 16 10.82 1.63 4.33
C SER A 16 10.64 3.03 3.76
N LEU A 17 11.71 3.63 3.23
CA LEU A 17 11.68 4.98 2.68
C LEU A 17 10.62 5.10 1.56
N GLU A 18 10.51 4.07 0.73
CA GLU A 18 9.55 3.95 -0.37
C GLU A 18 8.10 3.97 0.14
N THR A 19 7.83 3.37 1.30
CA THR A 19 6.50 3.42 1.93
C THR A 19 6.17 4.84 2.40
N ILE A 20 7.15 5.52 3.01
CA ILE A 20 7.00 6.92 3.45
C ILE A 20 6.76 7.83 2.23
N GLU A 21 7.50 7.63 1.15
CA GLU A 21 7.33 8.37 -0.10
C GLU A 21 5.94 8.13 -0.72
N LEU A 22 5.46 6.88 -0.72
CA LEU A 22 4.11 6.54 -1.17
C LEU A 22 3.05 7.26 -0.33
N GLU A 23 3.20 7.26 0.99
CA GLU A 23 2.26 7.92 1.91
C GLU A 23 2.20 9.43 1.68
N LEU A 24 3.37 10.10 1.63
CA LEU A 24 3.47 11.53 1.38
C LEU A 24 2.92 11.89 -0.01
N ALA A 25 3.23 11.08 -1.02
CA ALA A 25 2.71 11.27 -2.36
C ALA A 25 1.18 11.13 -2.40
N LEU A 26 0.58 10.19 -1.67
CA LEU A 26 -0.88 10.04 -1.61
C LEU A 26 -1.54 11.17 -0.82
N GLN A 27 -0.95 11.64 0.27
CA GLN A 27 -1.49 12.76 1.06
C GLN A 27 -1.52 14.08 0.29
N SER A 28 -0.60 14.27 -0.67
CA SER A 28 -0.55 15.48 -1.50
C SER A 28 -1.51 15.46 -2.71
N GLN A 29 -2.21 14.34 -2.94
CA GLN A 29 -3.04 14.16 -4.13
C GLN A 29 -4.49 14.55 -3.88
N ASP A 30 -5.09 15.24 -4.84
CA ASP A 30 -6.54 15.43 -4.89
C ASP A 30 -7.18 14.14 -5.42
N THR A 31 -7.54 13.23 -4.51
CA THR A 31 -8.22 11.97 -4.82
C THR A 31 -9.60 12.17 -5.44
N VAL A 32 -10.20 13.35 -5.31
CA VAL A 32 -11.50 13.70 -5.94
C VAL A 32 -11.30 14.00 -7.42
N GLN A 33 -10.22 14.69 -7.79
CA GLN A 33 -9.91 15.04 -9.18
C GLN A 33 -9.28 13.88 -9.97
N ALA A 34 -8.32 13.16 -9.38
CA ALA A 34 -7.60 12.08 -10.07
C ALA A 34 -8.32 10.72 -10.02
N GLY A 35 -9.30 10.57 -9.13
CA GLY A 35 -9.85 9.28 -8.74
C GLY A 35 -8.83 8.41 -7.98
N PHE A 36 -9.33 7.37 -7.32
CA PHE A 36 -8.49 6.50 -6.47
C PHE A 36 -7.32 5.87 -7.23
N GLU A 37 -7.59 5.23 -8.37
CA GLU A 37 -6.55 4.57 -9.17
C GLU A 37 -5.49 5.57 -9.65
N GLY A 38 -5.91 6.73 -10.15
CA GLY A 38 -4.99 7.77 -10.64
C GLY A 38 -4.08 8.30 -9.55
N ALA A 39 -4.63 8.56 -8.36
CA ALA A 39 -3.85 8.98 -7.20
C ALA A 39 -2.80 7.94 -6.80
N VAL A 40 -3.20 6.65 -6.73
CA VAL A 40 -2.29 5.54 -6.37
C VAL A 40 -1.21 5.35 -7.43
N ARG A 41 -1.54 5.35 -8.72
CA ARG A 41 -0.55 5.22 -9.80
C ARG A 41 0.50 6.32 -9.75
N HIS A 42 0.06 7.58 -9.62
CA HIS A 42 1.00 8.70 -9.57
C HIS A 42 1.89 8.70 -8.32
N ALA A 43 1.37 8.20 -7.20
CA ALA A 43 2.18 8.04 -6.00
C ALA A 43 3.22 6.93 -6.16
N LEU A 44 2.86 5.82 -6.81
CA LEU A 44 3.78 4.72 -7.10
C LEU A 44 4.86 5.11 -8.12
N GLU A 45 4.57 5.97 -9.09
CA GLU A 45 5.58 6.51 -10.01
C GLU A 45 6.72 7.24 -9.27
N LYS A 46 6.41 7.88 -8.14
CA LYS A 46 7.40 8.57 -7.30
C LYS A 46 8.16 7.60 -6.40
N ALA A 47 7.45 6.65 -5.80
CA ALA A 47 7.99 5.67 -4.86
C ALA A 47 8.68 4.45 -5.53
N GLY A 48 8.71 4.38 -6.86
CA GLY A 48 9.26 3.22 -7.58
C GLY A 48 8.42 1.94 -7.42
N GLY A 49 7.11 2.08 -7.22
CA GLY A 49 6.19 0.98 -6.99
C GLY A 49 5.40 0.55 -8.23
N THR A 50 4.63 -0.51 -8.09
CA THR A 50 3.71 -1.04 -9.10
C THR A 50 2.35 -1.29 -8.50
N LEU A 51 1.30 -0.85 -9.22
CA LEU A 51 -0.07 -1.17 -8.87
C LEU A 51 -0.36 -2.59 -9.35
N LEU A 52 -0.71 -3.48 -8.44
CA LEU A 52 -1.08 -4.85 -8.79
C LEU A 52 -2.52 -4.87 -9.25
N PHE A 53 -3.43 -4.42 -8.39
CA PHE A 53 -4.84 -4.26 -8.71
C PHE A 53 -5.47 -3.22 -7.79
N HIS A 54 -6.64 -2.74 -8.17
CA HIS A 54 -7.52 -1.97 -7.31
C HIS A 54 -8.97 -2.43 -7.52
N MET A 55 -9.80 -2.28 -6.50
CA MET A 55 -11.21 -2.59 -6.59
C MET A 55 -12.02 -1.86 -5.52
N ARG A 56 -13.34 -1.84 -5.73
CA ARG A 56 -14.30 -1.41 -4.73
C ARG A 56 -14.73 -2.61 -3.89
N VAL A 57 -14.58 -2.52 -2.58
CA VAL A 57 -15.04 -3.53 -1.63
C VAL A 57 -16.31 -3.01 -0.95
N ASP A 58 -17.32 -3.87 -0.88
CA ASP A 58 -18.59 -3.62 -0.20
C ASP A 58 -18.94 -4.88 0.61
N ASP A 59 -18.72 -4.82 1.92
CA ASP A 59 -18.85 -5.93 2.86
C ASP A 59 -19.90 -5.70 3.96
N GLY A 60 -20.78 -4.73 3.75
CA GLY A 60 -21.85 -4.39 4.71
C GLY A 60 -21.40 -3.48 5.86
N GLU A 61 -20.10 -3.30 6.10
CA GLU A 61 -19.56 -2.28 7.02
C GLU A 61 -19.34 -0.94 6.31
N GLY A 62 -19.24 -0.97 4.98
CA GLY A 62 -19.22 0.22 4.13
C GLY A 62 -18.63 -0.06 2.76
N THR A 63 -18.76 0.91 1.86
CA THR A 63 -18.03 0.90 0.60
C THR A 63 -16.67 1.56 0.80
N ARG A 64 -15.61 0.90 0.35
CA ARG A 64 -14.26 1.46 0.29
C ARG A 64 -13.56 1.11 -1.02
N TRP A 65 -12.61 1.95 -1.41
CA TRP A 65 -11.68 1.63 -2.49
C TRP A 65 -10.40 1.08 -1.89
N THR A 66 -9.95 -0.06 -2.42
CA THR A 66 -8.76 -0.74 -1.95
C THR A 66 -7.86 -1.08 -3.12
N ALA A 67 -6.56 -0.90 -2.95
CA ALA A 67 -5.52 -1.27 -3.91
C ALA A 67 -4.46 -2.12 -3.22
N ALA A 68 -3.98 -3.13 -3.93
CA ALA A 68 -2.76 -3.82 -3.58
C ALA A 68 -1.62 -3.30 -4.45
N VAL A 69 -0.52 -2.93 -3.82
CA VAL A 69 0.66 -2.39 -4.49
C VAL A 69 1.90 -3.17 -4.07
N SER A 70 2.89 -3.21 -4.94
CA SER A 70 4.22 -3.69 -4.61
C SER A 70 5.22 -2.56 -4.72
N ILE A 71 6.08 -2.42 -3.73
CA ILE A 71 7.23 -1.49 -3.73
C ILE A 71 8.52 -2.29 -3.59
N GLY A 72 9.64 -1.74 -4.06
CA GLY A 72 10.90 -2.47 -4.09
C GLY A 72 10.96 -3.58 -5.15
N SER A 73 12.04 -4.36 -5.12
CA SER A 73 12.32 -5.40 -6.12
C SER A 73 13.06 -6.59 -5.51
N GLY A 74 12.91 -7.78 -6.10
CA GLY A 74 13.57 -9.00 -5.63
C GLY A 74 13.18 -9.34 -4.20
N ASP A 75 14.19 -9.63 -3.36
CA ASP A 75 14.01 -10.02 -1.95
C ASP A 75 13.59 -8.85 -1.04
N GLU A 76 13.74 -7.61 -1.52
CA GLU A 76 13.30 -6.39 -0.82
C GLU A 76 11.89 -5.95 -1.24
N ARG A 77 11.22 -6.74 -2.11
CA ARG A 77 9.84 -6.45 -2.52
C ARG A 77 8.91 -6.54 -1.32
N GLN A 78 8.17 -5.46 -1.07
CA GLN A 78 7.12 -5.40 -0.06
C GLN A 78 5.76 -5.21 -0.72
N PHE A 79 4.73 -5.77 -0.10
CA PHE A 79 3.35 -5.59 -0.51
C PHE A 79 2.62 -4.71 0.50
N LEU A 80 1.93 -3.70 -0.01
CA LEU A 80 1.15 -2.78 0.80
C LEU A 80 -0.31 -2.79 0.32
N ILE A 81 -1.20 -2.57 1.27
CA ILE A 81 -2.62 -2.37 1.02
C ILE A 81 -2.93 -0.90 1.26
N VAL A 82 -3.47 -0.26 0.23
CA VAL A 82 -3.91 1.13 0.26
C VAL A 82 -5.42 1.15 0.25
N THR A 83 -6.03 1.75 1.26
CA THR A 83 -7.48 1.84 1.41
C THR A 83 -7.90 3.30 1.56
N ILE A 84 -8.97 3.71 0.87
CA ILE A 84 -9.69 4.96 1.16
C ILE A 84 -11.05 4.60 1.75
N PRO A 85 -11.23 4.73 3.08
CA PRO A 85 -12.52 4.58 3.73
C PRO A 85 -13.45 5.75 3.37
N ALA A 86 -14.70 5.65 3.79
CA ALA A 86 -15.71 6.71 3.58
C ALA A 86 -15.36 8.05 4.25
N ASP A 87 -14.44 8.06 5.22
CA ASP A 87 -13.93 9.28 5.87
C ASP A 87 -12.94 10.07 4.97
N GLY A 88 -12.53 9.49 3.85
CA GLY A 88 -11.65 10.10 2.86
C GLY A 88 -10.16 10.05 3.21
N ASN A 89 -9.78 9.48 4.35
CA ASN A 89 -8.38 9.41 4.77
C ASN A 89 -7.70 8.17 4.19
N VAL A 90 -6.65 8.38 3.39
CA VAL A 90 -5.86 7.26 2.85
C VAL A 90 -5.19 6.50 4.00
N ARG A 91 -5.36 5.19 4.03
CA ARG A 91 -4.67 4.26 4.94
C ARG A 91 -3.73 3.38 4.14
N ILE A 92 -2.53 3.17 4.64
CA ILE A 92 -1.52 2.31 4.05
C ILE A 92 -1.04 1.36 5.12
N GLU A 93 -1.17 0.06 4.85
CA GLU A 93 -0.83 -0.99 5.80
C GLU A 93 0.01 -2.06 5.09
N PRO A 94 1.05 -2.63 5.75
CA PRO A 94 1.71 -3.83 5.27
C PRO A 94 0.72 -4.98 5.04
N LEU A 95 0.96 -5.78 4.01
CA LEU A 95 0.07 -6.88 3.64
C LEU A 95 -0.18 -7.87 4.79
N ASP A 96 0.83 -8.14 5.60
CA ASP A 96 0.76 -9.05 6.75
C ASP A 96 -0.01 -8.48 7.94
N GLN A 97 -0.25 -7.17 7.95
CA GLN A 97 -1.02 -6.45 8.97
C GLN A 97 -2.41 -6.04 8.49
N SER A 98 -2.72 -6.25 7.20
CA SER A 98 -3.99 -5.85 6.61
C SER A 98 -5.06 -6.94 6.81
N GLU A 99 -6.20 -6.53 7.36
CA GLU A 99 -7.38 -7.40 7.49
C GLU A 99 -8.23 -7.44 6.21
N GLU A 100 -7.84 -6.67 5.18
CA GLU A 100 -8.55 -6.60 3.92
C GLU A 100 -8.60 -7.96 3.22
N PRO A 101 -9.77 -8.46 2.79
CA PRO A 101 -9.88 -9.76 2.11
C PRO A 101 -8.96 -9.87 0.89
N VAL A 102 -8.74 -8.74 0.21
CA VAL A 102 -7.89 -8.64 -0.99
C VAL A 102 -6.40 -8.79 -0.70
N ALA A 103 -5.96 -8.59 0.55
CA ALA A 103 -4.56 -8.78 0.93
C ALA A 103 -4.09 -10.22 0.64
N ARG A 104 -4.98 -11.20 0.83
CA ARG A 104 -4.68 -12.63 0.65
C ARG A 104 -4.34 -13.02 -0.79
N ILE A 105 -4.78 -12.26 -1.77
CA ILE A 105 -4.58 -12.57 -3.20
C ILE A 105 -3.46 -11.75 -3.83
N ALA A 106 -2.97 -10.70 -3.17
CA ALA A 106 -1.95 -9.81 -3.71
C ALA A 106 -0.63 -10.50 -4.10
N PRO A 107 -0.06 -11.43 -3.32
CA PRO A 107 1.20 -12.09 -3.70
C PRO A 107 1.03 -12.95 -4.95
N ALA A 108 -0.07 -13.69 -5.05
CA ALA A 108 -0.37 -14.50 -6.23
C ALA A 108 -0.57 -13.64 -7.48
N PHE A 109 -1.19 -12.47 -7.34
CA PHE A 109 -1.37 -11.53 -8.44
C PHE A 109 -0.04 -10.94 -8.91
N ALA A 110 0.86 -10.59 -7.98
CA ALA A 110 2.20 -10.12 -8.30
C ALA A 110 3.00 -11.16 -9.10
N ASP A 111 2.94 -12.43 -8.71
CA ASP A 111 3.59 -13.51 -9.44
C ASP A 111 3.07 -13.66 -10.87
N VAL A 112 1.75 -13.50 -11.07
CA VAL A 112 1.14 -13.52 -12.40
C VAL A 112 1.64 -12.35 -13.23
N MET A 113 1.62 -11.14 -12.68
CA MET A 113 2.07 -9.93 -13.38
C MET A 113 3.54 -10.00 -13.77
N GLU A 114 4.40 -10.54 -12.89
CA GLU A 114 5.81 -10.73 -13.19
C GLU A 114 6.05 -11.76 -14.30
N LYS A 115 5.29 -12.85 -14.32
CA LYS A 115 5.37 -13.84 -15.40
C LYS A 115 4.85 -13.26 -16.72
N LEU A 116 3.80 -12.46 -16.69
CA LEU A 116 3.25 -11.81 -17.88
C LEU A 116 4.25 -10.81 -18.48
N SER A 117 4.90 -9.99 -17.64
CA SER A 117 5.85 -8.98 -18.13
C SER A 117 7.10 -9.60 -18.77
N ARG A 118 7.53 -10.78 -18.30
CA ARG A 118 8.65 -11.53 -18.90
C ARG A 118 8.30 -12.20 -20.24
N ALA A 119 7.01 -12.33 -20.55
CA ALA A 119 6.52 -12.97 -21.78
C ALA A 119 6.17 -11.98 -22.90
N ALA A 120 6.18 -10.67 -22.61
CA ALA A 120 5.91 -9.58 -23.54
C ALA A 120 7.19 -9.06 -24.20
#